data_AF-A0A975HEY8-F1
#
_entry.id   AF-A0A975HEY8-F1
#
_cell.length_a   1.000
_cell.length_b   1.000
_cell.length_c   1.000
_cell.angle_alpha   90.00
_cell.angle_beta   90.00
_cell.angle_gamma   90.00
#
_symmetry.space_group_name_H-M   'P 1'
#
loop_
_entity.id
_entity.type
_entity.pdbx_description
1 polymer ?
#
loop_
_entity_poly.entity_id
_entity_poly.type
_entity_poly.pdbx_seq_one_letter_code
_entity_poly.pdbx_strand_id
1 'polypeptide(L)' 'MSTTHSSAMLAKHAGIEARIAVESRRPAPDMVLISELKKQKLRIKEALARL' A
#
# COMPACT_ATOMS: atom_id res chain seq x y z
N MET A 1 18.66 -16.22 2.14
CA MET A 1 18.19 -15.18 3.10
C MET A 1 17.27 -14.18 2.39
N SER A 2 16.16 -14.66 1.82
CA SER A 2 15.28 -13.88 0.92
C SER A 2 14.01 -13.35 1.60
N THR A 3 13.85 -13.61 2.90
CA THR A 3 12.64 -13.33 3.69
C THR A 3 12.55 -11.89 4.20
N THR A 4 13.69 -11.21 4.38
CA THR A 4 13.73 -9.84 4.91
C THR A 4 13.17 -8.83 3.90
N HIS A 5 13.45 -9.01 2.61
CA HIS A 5 13.00 -8.11 1.57
C HIS A 5 11.49 -8.20 1.33
N SER A 6 10.94 -9.43 1.29
CA SER A 6 9.49 -9.66 1.20
C SER A 6 8.75 -9.18 2.44
N SER A 7 9.30 -9.38 3.64
CA SER A 7 8.72 -8.86 4.89
C SER A 7 8.64 -7.33 4.91
N ALA A 8 9.70 -6.63 4.47
CA ALA A 8 9.69 -5.17 4.37
C ALA A 8 8.67 -4.65 3.34
N MET A 9 8.53 -5.35 2.21
CA MET A 9 7.51 -5.03 1.19
C MET A 9 6.08 -5.27 1.71
N LEU A 10 5.84 -6.35 2.44
CA LEU A 10 4.55 -6.64 3.07
C LEU A 10 4.19 -5.60 4.14
N ALA A 11 5.16 -5.19 4.96
CA ALA A 11 4.96 -4.14 5.96
C ALA A 11 4.59 -2.80 5.31
N LYS A 12 5.27 -2.43 4.21
CA LYS A 12 4.91 -1.24 3.41
C LYS A 12 3.51 -1.35 2.81
N HIS A 13 3.15 -2.51 2.27
CA HIS A 13 1.82 -2.76 1.72
C HIS A 13 0.72 -2.58 2.77
N ALA A 14 0.90 -3.18 3.96
CA ALA A 14 -0.04 -3.05 5.09
C ALA A 14 -0.17 -1.59 5.56
N GLY A 15 0.93 -0.84 5.62
CA GLY A 15 0.92 0.59 5.98
C GLY A 15 0.13 1.45 4.98
N ILE A 16 0.24 1.16 3.69
CA ILE A 16 -0.52 1.87 2.65
C ILE A 16 -2.02 1.53 2.73
N GLU A 17 -2.37 0.27 2.98
CA GLU A 17 -3.78 -0.12 3.20
C GLU A 17 -4.40 0.61 4.40
N ALA A 18 -3.67 0.67 5.52
CA ALA A 18 -4.14 1.41 6.69
C ALA A 18 -4.39 2.89 6.37
N ARG A 19 -3.49 3.54 5.63
CA ARG A 19 -3.64 4.94 5.20
C ARG A 19 -4.86 5.14 4.29
N ILE A 20 -5.08 4.23 3.34
CA ILE A 20 -6.28 4.26 2.47
C ILE A 20 -7.55 4.13 3.32
N ALA A 21 -7.57 3.20 4.27
CA ALA A 21 -8.73 2.96 5.13
C ALA A 21 -9.04 4.16 6.03
N VAL A 22 -8.00 4.81 6.59
CA VAL A 22 -8.15 6.03 7.38
C VAL A 22 -8.69 7.17 6.52
N GLU A 23 -8.12 7.41 5.34
CA GLU A 23 -8.55 8.50 4.46
C GLU A 23 -9.96 8.27 3.92
N SER A 24 -10.32 7.03 3.58
CA SER A 24 -11.65 6.68 3.07
C SER A 24 -12.77 6.80 4.12
N ARG A 25 -12.42 6.80 5.42
CA ARG A 25 -13.36 6.99 6.53
C ARG A 25 -13.59 8.47 6.87
N ARG A 26 -12.84 9.38 6.26
CA ARG A 26 -13.02 10.81 6.51
C ARG A 26 -14.33 11.30 5.87
N PRO A 27 -15.04 12.26 6.49
CA PRO A 27 -16.26 12.85 5.93
C PRO A 27 -16.03 13.52 4.56
N ALA A 28 -14.83 14.04 4.32
CA ALA A 28 -14.38 14.58 3.03
C ALA A 28 -13.05 13.89 2.66
N PRO A 29 -13.09 12.72 2.00
CA PRO A 29 -11.90 11.96 1.65
C PRO A 29 -11.12 12.63 0.52
N ASP A 30 -9.79 12.69 0.63
CA ASP A 30 -8.94 13.09 -0.48
C ASP A 30 -8.83 11.94 -1.50
N MET A 31 -9.64 12.05 -2.55
CA MET A 31 -9.72 11.06 -3.63
C MET A 31 -8.43 10.98 -4.46
N VAL A 32 -7.66 12.07 -4.56
CA VAL A 32 -6.36 12.08 -5.26
C VAL A 32 -5.37 11.27 -4.46
N LEU A 33 -5.27 11.54 -3.16
CA LEU A 33 -4.41 10.79 -2.24
C LEU A 33 -4.77 9.30 -2.20
N ILE A 34 -6.06 8.97 -2.13
CA ILE A 34 -6.52 7.57 -2.16
C ILE A 34 -6.10 6.88 -3.46
N SER A 35 -6.23 7.55 -4.61
CA SER A 35 -5.84 7.02 -5.92
C SER A 35 -4.33 6.76 -5.99
N GLU A 36 -3.52 7.70 -5.51
CA GLU A 36 -2.06 7.57 -5.44
C GLU A 36 -1.64 6.40 -4.54
N LEU A 37 -2.23 6.31 -3.35
CA LEU A 37 -1.96 5.22 -2.41
C LEU A 37 -2.35 3.86 -3.01
N LYS A 38 -3.48 3.76 -3.72
CA LYS A 38 -3.88 2.53 -4.42
C LYS A 38 -2.89 2.16 -5.54
N LYS A 39 -2.37 3.12 -6.30
CA LYS A 39 -1.33 2.88 -7.31
C LYS A 39 -0.03 2.38 -6.68
N GLN A 40 0.39 2.99 -5.57
CA GLN A 40 1.58 2.53 -4.83
C GLN A 40 1.41 1.11 -4.30
N LYS A 41 0.24 0.79 -3.73
CA LYS A 41 -0.12 -0.56 -3.29
C LYS A 41 -0.02 -1.59 -4.43
N LEU A 42 -0.55 -1.26 -5.61
CA LEU A 42 -0.49 -2.13 -6.79
C LEU A 42 0.96 -2.41 -7.21
N ARG A 43 1.81 -1.39 -7.27
CA ARG A 43 3.24 -1.55 -7.60
C ARG A 43 3.97 -2.47 -6.63
N ILE A 44 3.71 -2.36 -5.33
CA ILE A 44 4.33 -3.25 -4.33
C ILE A 44 3.83 -4.68 -4.50
N LYS A 45 2.53 -4.87 -4.78
CA LYS A 45 1.96 -6.19 -5.06
C LYS A 45 2.59 -6.83 -6.29
N GLU A 46 2.79 -6.05 -7.35
CA GLU A 46 3.48 -6.52 -8.57
C GLU A 46 4.95 -6.84 -8.31
N ALA A 47 5.66 -6.04 -7.52
CA ALA A 47 7.04 -6.31 -7.16
C ALA A 47 7.17 -7.60 -6.34
N LEU A 48 6.25 -7.83 -5.38
CA LEU A 48 6.16 -9.07 -4.61
C LEU A 48 5.85 -10.29 -5.48
N ALA A 49 5.05 -10.12 -6.55
CA ALA A 49 4.71 -11.21 -7.48
C ALA A 49 5.85 -11.55 -8.46
N ARG A 50 6.83 -10.65 -8.64
CA ARG A 50 8.01 -10.85 -9.50
C ARG A 50 9.23 -11.41 -8.73
N LEU A 51 9.13 -11.53 -7.41
CA LEU A 51 10.13 -12.12 -6.50
C LEU A 51 9.88 -13.61 -6.32
#